data_AF-A0A0D3FAL7-F1
#
_entry.id   AF-A0A0D3FAL7-F1
#
_cell.length_a   1.000
_cell.length_b   1.000
_cell.length_c   1.000
_cell.angle_alpha   90.00
_cell.angle_beta   90.00
_cell.angle_gamma   90.00
#
_symmetry.space_group_name_H-M   'P 1'
#
loop_
_entity.id
_entity.type
_entity.pdbx_description
1 polymer ?
#
loop_
_entity_poly.entity_id
_entity_poly.type
_entity_poly.pdbx_seq_one_letter_code
_entity_poly.pdbx_strand_id
1 'polypeptide(L)'
;MLIDSGLRREVDKDEEKSEDDKDSEQNSDTPDGPDTSSFRAFLISFLSSSGSSNGSMEIIPDQNGELGYPTLTPMGKSKKGKSGLLSRGKHSIGKIISKAARIGGFKQNVEPKIDREVVDHVESVSPVLELEESKEVASFINLPAMSEPSVLLSEVMRFNIYASFPVLAKGMNWVLLYSTWRHGISLSTLYRRSMLCPGYSLLVVGDKEGAVFGGLVEAPLQPTSAKKYQGSNSCFVFTNLHSNPSIYRPTGANNYFTVCSTDYLALGGGGHFALYLDADLLSGSSSNSETFNNMCLSHSPDFAVKDVELWGFVYPSKYDETLALCRTEKPGICRW
;
A
#
# COMPACT_ATOMS: atom_id res chain seq x y z
N MET A 1 -51.65 10.49 -16.77
CA MET A 1 -53.04 10.90 -16.54
C MET A 1 -53.91 9.66 -16.61
N LEU A 2 -54.30 9.12 -15.46
CA LEU A 2 -55.43 8.23 -15.26
C LEU A 2 -55.77 8.37 -13.77
N ILE A 3 -57.06 8.50 -13.52
CA ILE A 3 -57.73 8.91 -12.29
C ILE A 3 -58.08 7.60 -11.57
N ASP A 4 -57.82 7.46 -10.27
CA ASP A 4 -58.86 7.00 -9.33
C ASP A 4 -58.45 7.20 -7.87
N SER A 5 -59.46 7.47 -7.07
CA SER A 5 -59.44 7.96 -5.70
C SER A 5 -60.24 7.02 -4.80
N GLY A 6 -59.73 6.78 -3.59
CA GLY A 6 -60.57 6.77 -2.39
C GLY A 6 -61.29 5.48 -2.00
N LEU A 7 -60.65 4.75 -1.07
CA LEU A 7 -61.14 4.45 0.30
C LEU A 7 -62.48 3.69 0.50
N ARG A 8 -62.38 2.47 1.06
CA ARG A 8 -62.91 2.03 2.38
C ARG A 8 -63.06 0.50 2.44
N ARG A 9 -62.59 -0.12 3.53
CA ARG A 9 -63.31 -1.14 4.33
C ARG A 9 -62.52 -1.43 5.63
N GLU A 10 -63.29 -1.51 6.71
CA GLU A 10 -62.91 -1.78 8.11
C GLU A 10 -62.69 -3.29 8.35
N VAL A 11 -62.54 -3.65 9.65
CA VAL A 11 -62.60 -5.00 10.30
C VAL A 11 -61.19 -5.61 10.51
N ASP A 12 -60.71 -6.04 11.68
CA ASP A 12 -61.23 -6.19 13.05
C ASP A 12 -60.07 -6.12 14.07
N LYS A 13 -60.38 -5.76 15.31
CA LYS A 13 -59.54 -5.95 16.50
C LYS A 13 -60.09 -7.13 17.29
N ASP A 14 -59.23 -8.07 17.67
CA ASP A 14 -59.48 -8.95 18.81
C ASP A 14 -58.22 -9.03 19.70
N GLU A 15 -58.39 -8.60 20.94
CA GLU A 15 -57.54 -8.89 22.09
C GLU A 15 -58.09 -10.17 22.74
N GLU A 16 -57.23 -11.11 23.12
CA GLU A 16 -57.53 -12.00 24.23
C GLU A 16 -56.26 -12.39 25.00
N LYS A 17 -56.43 -12.45 26.32
CA LYS A 17 -55.41 -12.45 27.37
C LYS A 17 -55.82 -13.52 28.39
N SER A 18 -54.89 -14.36 28.85
CA SER A 18 -54.83 -15.07 30.16
C SER A 18 -53.82 -16.23 30.01
N GLU A 19 -52.71 -16.33 30.76
CA GLU A 19 -52.46 -16.45 32.22
C GLU A 19 -52.71 -17.86 32.80
N ASP A 20 -51.68 -18.31 33.54
CA ASP A 20 -51.61 -19.32 34.62
C ASP A 20 -51.47 -20.82 34.26
N ASP A 21 -50.74 -21.68 34.99
CA ASP A 21 -49.59 -21.61 35.93
C ASP A 21 -49.23 -23.08 36.32
N LYS A 22 -47.99 -23.31 36.77
CA LYS A 22 -47.50 -24.39 37.69
C LYS A 22 -47.12 -25.83 37.27
N ASP A 23 -45.83 -26.08 37.51
CA ASP A 23 -45.17 -27.13 38.30
C ASP A 23 -45.32 -28.62 37.96
N SER A 24 -44.18 -29.22 37.60
CA SER A 24 -43.78 -30.52 38.14
C SER A 24 -42.26 -30.69 38.08
N GLU A 25 -41.61 -30.68 39.24
CA GLU A 25 -40.25 -31.17 39.45
C GLU A 25 -40.19 -32.68 39.17
N GLN A 26 -39.16 -33.12 38.43
CA GLN A 26 -38.65 -34.48 38.57
C GLN A 26 -37.15 -34.50 38.29
N ASN A 27 -36.40 -34.73 39.37
CA ASN A 27 -35.00 -35.14 39.36
C ASN A 27 -34.84 -36.43 38.55
N SER A 28 -33.90 -36.43 37.60
CA SER A 28 -33.22 -37.65 37.18
C SER A 28 -31.75 -37.36 37.03
N ASP A 29 -30.97 -37.93 37.95
CA ASP A 29 -29.51 -38.03 37.89
C ASP A 29 -29.04 -38.64 36.57
N THR A 30 -28.30 -37.86 35.78
CA THR A 30 -27.37 -38.38 34.77
C THR A 30 -26.10 -37.55 34.82
N PRO A 31 -24.90 -38.15 34.91
CA PRO A 31 -23.67 -37.39 34.93
C PRO A 31 -23.44 -36.82 33.53
N ASP A 32 -23.63 -35.52 33.42
CA ASP A 32 -23.41 -34.76 32.20
C ASP A 32 -21.93 -34.91 31.80
N GLY A 33 -21.71 -35.58 30.67
CA GLY A 33 -20.39 -35.71 30.07
C GLY A 33 -19.87 -34.34 29.65
N PRO A 34 -18.54 -34.13 29.59
CA PRO A 34 -18.00 -32.81 29.35
C PRO A 34 -18.39 -32.31 27.95
N ASP A 35 -19.09 -31.17 27.89
CA ASP A 35 -19.35 -30.40 26.68
C ASP A 35 -18.06 -30.26 25.84
N THR A 36 -18.01 -30.98 24.73
CA THR A 36 -16.92 -30.90 23.75
C THR A 36 -17.20 -29.76 22.76
N SER A 37 -17.18 -28.54 23.27
CA SER A 37 -16.90 -27.38 22.42
C SER A 37 -15.50 -27.56 21.84
N SER A 38 -15.40 -27.56 20.50
CA SER A 38 -14.16 -27.79 19.74
C SER A 38 -13.02 -26.86 20.17
N PHE A 39 -13.35 -25.69 20.70
CA PHE A 39 -12.39 -24.73 21.23
C PHE A 39 -11.78 -25.17 22.57
N ARG A 40 -12.58 -25.78 23.46
CA ARG A 40 -12.07 -26.26 24.77
C ARG A 40 -11.18 -27.49 24.61
N ALA A 41 -11.53 -28.38 23.68
CA ALA A 41 -10.68 -29.51 23.30
C ALA A 41 -9.34 -29.03 22.69
N PHE A 42 -9.39 -27.99 21.85
CA PHE A 42 -8.20 -27.36 21.28
C PHE A 42 -7.28 -26.77 22.35
N LEU A 43 -7.84 -26.12 23.39
CA LEU A 43 -7.02 -25.58 24.48
C LEU A 43 -6.39 -26.66 25.36
N ILE A 44 -7.10 -27.76 25.63
CA ILE A 44 -6.56 -28.88 26.43
C ILE A 44 -5.40 -29.59 25.70
N SER A 45 -5.37 -29.56 24.36
CA SER A 45 -4.26 -30.06 23.56
C SER A 45 -2.92 -29.37 23.86
N PHE A 46 -2.92 -28.12 24.32
CA PHE A 46 -1.68 -27.40 24.66
C PHE A 46 -1.19 -27.72 26.07
N LEU A 47 -2.04 -28.31 26.91
CA LEU A 47 -1.70 -28.64 28.29
C LEU A 47 -1.17 -30.08 28.46
N SER A 48 -1.24 -30.89 27.41
CA SER A 48 -0.76 -32.28 27.42
C SER A 48 0.45 -32.47 26.53
N SER A 49 1.63 -32.07 27.00
CA SER A 49 2.91 -32.70 26.59
C SER A 49 4.04 -32.38 27.57
N SER A 50 4.23 -33.23 28.58
CA SER A 50 5.54 -33.78 28.96
C SER A 50 5.39 -34.80 30.12
N GLY A 51 5.35 -36.09 29.77
CA GLY A 51 5.95 -37.13 30.63
C GLY A 51 7.43 -37.22 30.27
N SER A 52 8.36 -37.69 31.11
CA SER A 52 8.25 -38.60 32.25
C SER A 52 9.59 -38.61 33.03
N SER A 53 9.56 -39.25 34.21
CA SER A 53 10.67 -39.77 35.02
C SER A 53 11.33 -38.75 35.96
N ASN A 54 11.54 -38.98 37.27
CA ASN A 54 11.38 -40.14 38.13
C ASN A 54 11.08 -39.68 39.56
N GLY A 55 10.43 -40.55 40.34
CA GLY A 55 10.04 -40.28 41.72
C GLY A 55 11.18 -40.26 42.73
N SER A 56 10.93 -39.64 43.88
CA SER A 56 11.32 -40.10 45.21
C SER A 56 10.76 -39.13 46.27
N MET A 57 10.85 -39.59 47.51
CA MET A 57 9.95 -39.39 48.63
C MET A 57 10.27 -38.13 49.47
N GLU A 58 9.22 -37.59 50.09
CA GLU A 58 9.17 -37.11 51.49
C GLU A 58 9.62 -35.69 51.93
N ILE A 59 8.80 -35.17 52.86
CA ILE A 59 9.03 -34.18 53.94
C ILE A 59 8.47 -32.74 53.74
N ILE A 60 7.39 -32.48 54.51
CA ILE A 60 6.87 -31.19 55.03
C ILE A 60 7.75 -30.80 56.26
N PRO A 61 8.13 -29.52 56.51
CA PRO A 61 7.22 -28.63 57.26
C PRO A 61 7.28 -27.11 57.03
N ASP A 62 6.17 -26.52 57.51
CA ASP A 62 5.79 -25.12 57.71
C ASP A 62 6.90 -24.15 58.13
N GLN A 63 6.73 -22.88 57.72
CA GLN A 63 6.65 -21.74 58.66
C GLN A 63 6.28 -20.39 58.00
N ASN A 64 5.23 -19.79 58.57
CA ASN A 64 4.88 -18.37 58.78
C ASN A 64 5.77 -17.24 58.20
N GLY A 65 5.12 -16.15 57.76
CA GLY A 65 5.77 -14.84 57.63
C GLY A 65 4.95 -13.76 56.92
N GLU A 66 4.19 -13.01 57.72
CA GLU A 66 3.39 -11.82 57.42
C GLU A 66 4.23 -10.55 57.15
N LEU A 67 3.83 -9.70 56.17
CA LEU A 67 4.03 -8.23 56.04
C LEU A 67 3.73 -7.84 54.57
N GLY A 68 2.85 -6.91 54.18
CA GLY A 68 2.52 -5.60 54.76
C GLY A 68 2.92 -4.51 53.76
N TYR A 69 2.02 -4.12 52.85
CA TYR A 69 2.20 -3.03 51.87
C TYR A 69 2.29 -1.65 52.54
N PRO A 70 2.90 -0.65 51.87
CA PRO A 70 2.13 0.58 51.67
C PRO A 70 2.33 1.26 50.31
N THR A 71 1.21 1.67 49.72
CA THR A 71 1.06 2.74 48.72
C THR A 71 1.12 4.09 49.42
N LEU A 72 1.78 5.12 48.88
CA LEU A 72 1.32 6.53 48.91
C LEU A 72 2.00 7.40 47.84
N THR A 73 1.18 8.31 47.30
CA THR A 73 1.38 9.42 46.33
C THR A 73 2.48 10.44 46.67
N PRO A 74 2.73 11.42 45.77
CA PRO A 74 2.60 12.82 46.24
C PRO A 74 2.00 13.83 45.23
N MET A 75 1.30 14.82 45.80
CA MET A 75 1.02 16.15 45.25
C MET A 75 1.87 17.18 46.01
N GLY A 76 2.34 18.25 45.34
CA GLY A 76 2.87 19.45 46.06
C GLY A 76 3.61 20.48 45.19
N LYS A 77 3.04 21.69 45.09
CA LYS A 77 3.53 22.88 44.37
C LYS A 77 4.50 23.73 45.24
N SER A 78 5.45 24.47 44.64
CA SER A 78 5.58 25.96 44.79
C SER A 78 6.86 26.62 44.22
N LYS A 79 6.63 27.67 43.38
CA LYS A 79 7.18 29.07 43.33
C LYS A 79 8.69 29.44 43.26
N LYS A 80 8.97 30.24 42.19
CA LYS A 80 9.66 31.57 42.07
C LYS A 80 11.21 31.72 42.04
N GLY A 81 11.68 32.40 40.98
CA GLY A 81 12.89 33.27 40.92
C GLY A 81 13.52 33.30 39.51
N LYS A 82 13.29 34.33 38.66
CA LYS A 82 14.20 35.45 38.29
C LYS A 82 15.57 34.95 37.76
N SER A 83 16.11 35.31 36.59
CA SER A 83 16.22 36.61 35.91
C SER A 83 17.04 36.51 34.60
N GLY A 84 16.74 37.38 33.62
CA GLY A 84 17.73 38.00 32.70
C GLY A 84 18.27 37.16 31.53
N LEU A 85 18.67 37.68 30.37
CA LEU A 85 18.88 39.03 29.85
C LEU A 85 18.78 39.01 28.31
N LEU A 86 18.43 40.17 27.76
CA LEU A 86 18.35 40.49 26.33
C LEU A 86 19.72 40.39 25.64
N SER A 87 19.74 40.00 24.36
CA SER A 87 20.67 40.59 23.40
C SER A 87 20.08 40.61 21.99
N ARG A 88 19.96 41.83 21.47
CA ARG A 88 19.69 42.17 20.07
C ARG A 88 21.01 42.07 19.30
N GLY A 89 20.99 41.56 18.08
CA GLY A 89 22.15 41.63 17.19
C GLY A 89 21.76 41.45 15.73
N LYS A 90 21.64 42.57 15.01
CA LYS A 90 21.38 42.70 13.57
C LYS A 90 22.67 42.50 12.79
N HIS A 91 22.68 41.79 11.66
CA HIS A 91 23.52 41.96 10.45
C HIS A 91 22.95 40.99 9.39
N SER A 92 22.95 41.15 8.07
CA SER A 92 23.15 42.24 7.12
C SER A 92 22.63 41.69 5.78
N ILE A 93 22.02 42.54 4.97
CA ILE A 93 21.60 42.28 3.59
C ILE A 93 22.84 41.99 2.73
N GLY A 94 22.82 40.91 1.94
CA GLY A 94 23.83 40.57 0.95
C GLY A 94 23.19 40.22 -0.40
N LYS A 95 23.03 41.23 -1.26
CA LYS A 95 22.64 41.08 -2.67
C LYS A 95 23.82 40.49 -3.44
N ILE A 96 23.62 39.41 -4.20
CA ILE A 96 24.57 38.99 -5.23
C ILE A 96 24.06 39.51 -6.58
N ILE A 97 24.85 40.41 -7.17
CA ILE A 97 24.70 40.95 -8.52
C ILE A 97 25.62 40.12 -9.41
N SER A 98 25.08 39.33 -10.33
CA SER A 98 25.85 38.83 -11.48
C SER A 98 25.75 39.85 -12.61
N LYS A 99 26.92 40.43 -12.90
CA LYS A 99 27.15 41.47 -13.90
C LYS A 99 27.20 40.82 -15.29
N ALA A 100 26.53 41.47 -16.24
CA ALA A 100 26.58 41.17 -17.67
C ALA A 100 27.99 41.36 -18.27
N ALA A 101 28.29 40.60 -19.32
CA ALA A 101 29.20 41.00 -20.38
C ALA A 101 28.48 40.86 -21.73
N ARG A 102 28.20 42.01 -22.35
CA ARG A 102 27.89 42.14 -23.78
C ARG A 102 29.21 42.36 -24.52
N ILE A 103 29.46 41.57 -25.55
CA ILE A 103 30.31 41.88 -26.72
C ILE A 103 29.54 41.19 -27.86
N GLY A 104 28.80 41.88 -28.74
CA GLY A 104 29.29 42.79 -29.79
C GLY A 104 29.89 41.92 -30.92
N GLY A 105 29.43 41.87 -32.16
CA GLY A 105 28.44 42.58 -32.95
C GLY A 105 28.73 42.26 -34.43
N PHE A 106 27.73 42.48 -35.31
CA PHE A 106 27.84 42.58 -36.78
C PHE A 106 28.25 41.31 -37.57
N LYS A 107 27.81 41.03 -38.80
CA LYS A 107 26.70 41.37 -39.72
C LYS A 107 27.21 40.85 -41.10
N GLN A 108 26.26 40.60 -42.02
CA GLN A 108 26.40 40.42 -43.49
C GLN A 108 26.49 38.96 -43.96
N ASN A 109 25.42 38.38 -44.53
CA ASN A 109 24.85 38.52 -45.89
C ASN A 109 25.85 38.22 -47.01
N VAL A 110 25.50 37.26 -47.88
CA VAL A 110 25.60 37.25 -49.36
C VAL A 110 25.27 35.82 -49.87
N GLU A 111 24.09 35.70 -50.48
CA GLU A 111 23.74 34.77 -51.58
C GLU A 111 24.12 35.43 -52.93
N PRO A 112 23.89 34.86 -54.13
CA PRO A 112 23.89 33.48 -54.66
C PRO A 112 24.59 33.41 -56.06
N LYS A 113 24.51 32.29 -56.81
CA LYS A 113 24.23 32.15 -58.28
C LYS A 113 24.86 30.88 -58.92
N ILE A 114 24.02 29.99 -59.51
CA ILE A 114 23.77 29.73 -60.97
C ILE A 114 24.85 28.83 -61.62
N ASP A 115 24.58 27.64 -62.19
CA ASP A 115 24.08 27.37 -63.57
C ASP A 115 23.69 25.86 -63.74
N ARG A 116 22.50 25.54 -64.27
CA ARG A 116 22.17 24.98 -65.63
C ARG A 116 22.47 23.49 -65.85
N GLU A 117 21.43 22.63 -65.95
CA GLU A 117 20.73 22.12 -67.17
C GLU A 117 21.44 20.86 -67.77
N VAL A 118 20.85 19.65 -67.94
CA VAL A 118 19.89 19.21 -68.99
C VAL A 118 19.72 17.65 -68.92
N VAL A 119 18.46 17.14 -68.94
CA VAL A 119 17.88 15.99 -69.75
C VAL A 119 18.46 14.56 -69.53
N ASP A 120 17.78 13.40 -69.46
CA ASP A 120 16.45 12.87 -69.83
C ASP A 120 16.08 11.56 -69.07
N HIS A 121 14.77 11.31 -68.95
CA HIS A 121 13.99 10.05 -68.99
C HIS A 121 14.40 8.66 -68.41
N VAL A 122 13.39 8.05 -67.73
CA VAL A 122 12.90 6.64 -67.65
C VAL A 122 12.99 5.89 -66.29
N GLU A 123 11.79 5.57 -65.76
CA GLU A 123 11.31 4.48 -64.85
C GLU A 123 12.27 3.82 -63.82
N SER A 124 11.96 3.94 -62.52
CA SER A 124 11.08 3.06 -61.71
C SER A 124 11.73 1.72 -61.31
N VAL A 125 12.18 1.61 -60.05
CA VAL A 125 11.75 0.58 -59.08
C VAL A 125 12.08 1.12 -57.68
N SER A 126 11.08 1.21 -56.81
CA SER A 126 11.20 1.60 -55.40
C SER A 126 11.98 0.54 -54.59
N PRO A 127 12.80 0.94 -53.61
CA PRO A 127 12.95 0.16 -52.39
C PRO A 127 11.99 0.74 -51.35
N VAL A 128 11.01 -0.09 -51.01
CA VAL A 128 10.34 -0.23 -49.71
C VAL A 128 10.97 0.67 -48.65
N LEU A 129 10.23 1.68 -48.21
CA LEU A 129 10.50 2.39 -46.96
C LEU A 129 10.26 1.37 -45.83
N GLU A 130 11.35 0.78 -45.35
CA GLU A 130 11.36 0.12 -44.05
C GLU A 130 10.93 1.15 -43.01
N LEU A 131 9.82 0.86 -42.35
CA LEU A 131 9.33 1.58 -41.19
C LEU A 131 10.46 1.68 -40.16
N GLU A 132 10.82 2.91 -39.80
CA GLU A 132 11.63 3.29 -38.65
C GLU A 132 10.95 2.83 -37.34
N GLU A 133 11.05 1.53 -37.04
CA GLU A 133 10.48 0.90 -35.83
C GLU A 133 11.55 0.65 -34.75
N SER A 134 12.76 1.22 -34.88
CA SER A 134 13.96 0.61 -34.27
C SER A 134 14.64 1.37 -33.13
N LYS A 135 14.07 2.46 -32.58
CA LYS A 135 14.72 3.21 -31.48
C LYS A 135 14.08 3.09 -30.11
N GLU A 136 12.76 2.92 -30.01
CA GLU A 136 12.08 2.87 -28.72
C GLU A 136 12.13 1.45 -28.12
N VAL A 137 11.97 0.42 -28.96
CA VAL A 137 11.97 -1.01 -28.58
C VAL A 137 13.35 -1.49 -28.11
N ALA A 138 14.45 -0.92 -28.63
CA ALA A 138 15.81 -1.33 -28.30
C ALA A 138 16.27 -0.96 -26.87
N SER A 139 15.54 -0.10 -26.16
CA SER A 139 15.92 0.38 -24.82
C SER A 139 15.41 -0.49 -23.65
N PHE A 140 14.43 -1.37 -23.89
CA PHE A 140 13.90 -2.30 -22.88
C PHE A 140 14.83 -3.48 -22.56
N ILE A 141 15.91 -3.65 -23.33
CA ILE A 141 16.80 -4.82 -23.35
C ILE A 141 17.51 -5.09 -22.00
N ASN A 142 17.45 -4.18 -21.03
CA ASN A 142 18.10 -4.34 -19.71
C ASN A 142 17.14 -4.30 -18.51
N LEU A 143 15.84 -4.55 -18.69
CA LEU A 143 14.94 -4.69 -17.54
C LEU A 143 15.20 -6.03 -16.81
N PRO A 144 15.17 -6.04 -15.46
CA PRO A 144 15.31 -7.28 -14.69
C PRO A 144 14.23 -8.32 -15.05
N ALA A 145 14.39 -9.57 -14.63
CA ALA A 145 13.35 -10.57 -14.83
C ALA A 145 12.11 -10.27 -13.95
N MET A 146 10.92 -10.68 -14.40
CA MET A 146 9.71 -10.77 -13.58
C MET A 146 9.33 -12.24 -13.38
N SER A 147 8.77 -12.58 -12.22
CA SER A 147 8.25 -13.92 -11.94
C SER A 147 7.15 -14.34 -12.90
N GLU A 148 6.37 -13.36 -13.34
CA GLU A 148 5.26 -13.48 -14.28
C GLU A 148 5.01 -12.12 -14.95
N PRO A 149 4.31 -12.08 -16.09
CA PRO A 149 3.84 -10.82 -16.67
C PRO A 149 2.88 -10.09 -15.74
N SER A 150 2.96 -8.76 -15.69
CA SER A 150 1.95 -7.92 -15.02
C SER A 150 0.71 -7.79 -15.88
N VAL A 151 -0.47 -7.79 -15.26
CA VAL A 151 -1.75 -7.52 -15.93
C VAL A 151 -1.99 -6.01 -16.04
N LEU A 152 -1.32 -5.21 -15.20
CA LEU A 152 -1.50 -3.76 -15.09
C LEU A 152 -0.38 -2.97 -15.77
N LEU A 153 0.87 -3.37 -15.61
CA LEU A 153 2.03 -2.61 -16.10
C LEU A 153 2.34 -2.93 -17.57
N SER A 154 2.24 -1.92 -18.42
CA SER A 154 2.86 -1.97 -19.75
C SER A 154 4.40 -1.94 -19.64
N GLU A 155 5.09 -2.41 -20.67
CA GLU A 155 6.57 -2.37 -20.71
C GLU A 155 7.12 -0.94 -20.61
N VAL A 156 6.49 0.00 -21.30
CA VAL A 156 6.81 1.45 -21.23
C VAL A 156 6.68 1.96 -19.80
N MET A 157 5.59 1.64 -19.11
CA MET A 157 5.35 2.05 -17.73
C MET A 157 6.42 1.46 -16.80
N ARG A 158 6.66 0.16 -16.95
CA ARG A 158 7.66 -0.59 -16.19
C ARG A 158 9.06 0.01 -16.33
N PHE A 159 9.44 0.40 -17.54
CA PHE A 159 10.73 1.04 -17.80
C PHE A 159 10.87 2.39 -17.09
N ASN A 160 9.87 3.26 -17.19
CA ASN A 160 9.88 4.57 -16.55
C ASN A 160 9.93 4.45 -15.01
N ILE A 161 9.16 3.51 -14.44
CA ILE A 161 9.18 3.19 -13.02
C ILE A 161 10.57 2.67 -12.60
N TYR A 162 11.13 1.72 -13.34
CA TYR A 162 12.44 1.12 -13.04
C TYR A 162 13.57 2.14 -13.08
N ALA A 163 13.56 3.07 -14.06
CA ALA A 163 14.53 4.16 -14.13
C ALA A 163 14.52 5.02 -12.85
N SER A 164 13.35 5.14 -12.21
CA SER A 164 13.10 5.91 -11.00
C SER A 164 13.42 5.18 -9.70
N PHE A 165 13.76 3.89 -9.74
CA PHE A 165 14.07 3.13 -8.52
C PHE A 165 15.28 3.66 -7.75
N PRO A 166 15.27 3.53 -6.40
CA PRO A 166 16.47 3.67 -5.59
C PRO A 166 17.58 2.76 -6.09
N VAL A 167 18.84 3.19 -5.94
CA VAL A 167 20.02 2.42 -6.39
C VAL A 167 20.01 1.00 -5.80
N LEU A 168 19.59 0.86 -4.54
CA LEU A 168 19.49 -0.43 -3.85
C LEU A 168 18.50 -1.41 -4.50
N ALA A 169 17.50 -0.90 -5.24
CA ALA A 169 16.50 -1.72 -5.93
C ALA A 169 16.81 -1.97 -7.41
N LYS A 170 17.82 -1.30 -7.97
CA LYS A 170 18.21 -1.50 -9.37
C LYS A 170 18.91 -2.86 -9.54
N GLY A 171 18.62 -3.53 -10.66
CA GLY A 171 19.17 -4.86 -10.98
C GLY A 171 18.54 -6.03 -10.23
N MET A 172 17.60 -5.79 -9.31
CA MET A 172 16.87 -6.84 -8.62
C MET A 172 15.72 -7.38 -9.50
N ASN A 173 15.48 -8.69 -9.44
CA ASN A 173 14.37 -9.33 -10.12
C ASN A 173 13.06 -9.05 -9.39
N TRP A 174 11.98 -8.95 -10.15
CA TRP A 174 10.65 -8.63 -9.66
C TRP A 174 9.91 -9.93 -9.38
N VAL A 175 9.33 -10.04 -8.19
CA VAL A 175 8.51 -11.19 -7.80
C VAL A 175 7.12 -10.70 -7.46
N LEU A 176 6.09 -11.28 -8.07
CA LEU A 176 4.71 -10.99 -7.71
C LEU A 176 4.43 -11.56 -6.32
N LEU A 177 4.41 -10.68 -5.32
CA LEU A 177 4.06 -11.03 -3.97
C LEU A 177 2.56 -11.17 -3.83
N TYR A 178 1.75 -10.29 -4.42
CA TYR A 178 0.30 -10.34 -4.29
C TYR A 178 -0.37 -9.86 -5.57
N SER A 179 -1.55 -10.42 -5.86
CA SER A 179 -2.49 -9.86 -6.82
C SER A 179 -3.92 -10.20 -6.42
N THR A 180 -4.85 -9.29 -6.69
CA THR A 180 -6.30 -9.51 -6.49
C THR A 180 -6.79 -10.74 -7.21
N TRP A 181 -6.32 -10.95 -8.44
CA TRP A 181 -6.68 -12.08 -9.28
C TRP A 181 -6.29 -13.44 -8.68
N ARG A 182 -5.13 -13.53 -8.01
CA ARG A 182 -4.60 -14.80 -7.50
C ARG A 182 -4.90 -15.05 -6.02
N HIS A 183 -5.00 -13.98 -5.23
CA HIS A 183 -4.99 -14.07 -3.77
C HIS A 183 -6.26 -13.53 -3.12
N GLY A 184 -7.26 -13.13 -3.92
CA GLY A 184 -8.50 -12.52 -3.44
C GLY A 184 -8.34 -11.03 -3.18
N ILE A 185 -9.40 -10.39 -2.67
CA ILE A 185 -9.50 -8.93 -2.51
C ILE A 185 -9.33 -8.49 -1.04
N SER A 186 -8.45 -9.15 -0.29
CA SER A 186 -8.29 -8.91 1.15
C SER A 186 -7.02 -8.13 1.44
N LEU A 187 -7.15 -6.93 2.02
CA LEU A 187 -6.00 -6.14 2.46
C LEU A 187 -5.13 -6.87 3.50
N SER A 188 -5.75 -7.65 4.39
CA SER A 188 -4.99 -8.49 5.34
C SER A 188 -4.14 -9.54 4.62
N THR A 189 -4.62 -10.10 3.51
CA THR A 189 -3.84 -11.03 2.69
C THR A 189 -2.68 -10.33 1.99
N LEU A 190 -2.90 -9.10 1.48
CA LEU A 190 -1.83 -8.26 0.93
C LEU A 190 -0.72 -8.02 1.97
N TYR A 191 -1.07 -7.66 3.21
CA TYR A 191 -0.10 -7.45 4.28
C TYR A 191 0.69 -8.71 4.62
N ARG A 192 0.03 -9.85 4.80
CA ARG A 192 0.70 -11.13 5.06
C ARG A 192 1.69 -11.47 3.95
N ARG A 193 1.31 -11.25 2.69
CA ARG A 193 2.17 -11.56 1.53
C ARG A 193 3.31 -10.56 1.34
N SER A 194 3.16 -9.31 1.80
CA SER A 194 4.27 -8.35 1.85
C SER A 194 5.43 -8.80 2.75
N MET A 195 5.19 -9.70 3.71
CA MET A 195 6.22 -10.24 4.60
C MET A 195 7.17 -11.22 3.89
N LEU A 196 6.78 -11.76 2.75
CA LEU A 196 7.57 -12.75 2.01
C LEU A 196 8.86 -12.16 1.41
N CYS A 197 8.87 -10.85 1.16
CA CYS A 197 10.02 -10.13 0.62
C CYS A 197 10.14 -8.74 1.25
N PRO A 198 10.77 -8.64 2.44
CA PRO A 198 11.06 -7.35 3.07
C PRO A 198 11.98 -6.47 2.21
N GLY A 199 11.82 -5.14 2.34
CA GLY A 199 12.56 -4.15 1.55
C GLY A 199 11.64 -3.33 0.66
N TYR A 200 12.14 -2.85 -0.48
CA TYR A 200 11.29 -2.11 -1.42
C TYR A 200 10.23 -3.04 -2.04
N SER A 201 9.02 -2.52 -2.19
CA SER A 201 7.94 -3.17 -2.93
C SER A 201 7.20 -2.14 -3.76
N LEU A 202 6.69 -2.55 -4.92
CA LEU A 202 5.88 -1.68 -5.79
C LEU A 202 4.43 -2.11 -5.71
N LEU A 203 3.60 -1.24 -5.17
CA LEU A 203 2.15 -1.35 -5.22
C LEU A 203 1.67 -0.76 -6.55
N VAL A 204 0.89 -1.54 -7.29
CA VAL A 204 0.28 -1.15 -8.57
C VAL A 204 -1.21 -1.35 -8.46
N VAL A 205 -1.98 -0.34 -8.84
CA VAL A 205 -3.45 -0.32 -8.81
C VAL A 205 -3.94 0.05 -10.20
N GLY A 206 -4.87 -0.74 -10.71
CA GLY A 206 -5.67 -0.39 -11.88
C GLY A 206 -7.06 0.03 -11.46
N ASP A 207 -7.56 1.16 -11.94
CA ASP A 207 -8.97 1.50 -11.82
C ASP A 207 -9.81 0.88 -12.95
N LYS A 208 -11.14 0.86 -12.78
CA LYS A 208 -12.06 0.34 -13.81
C LYS A 208 -12.17 1.23 -15.05
N GLU A 209 -11.67 2.45 -14.98
CA GLU A 209 -11.63 3.39 -16.10
C GLU A 209 -10.36 3.24 -16.97
N GLY A 210 -9.39 2.45 -16.50
CA GLY A 210 -8.18 2.08 -17.23
C GLY A 210 -6.90 2.81 -16.80
N ALA A 211 -6.93 3.65 -15.76
CA ALA A 211 -5.71 4.23 -15.21
C ALA A 211 -4.95 3.18 -14.40
N VAL A 212 -3.63 3.27 -14.47
CA VAL A 212 -2.67 2.45 -13.74
C VAL A 212 -1.74 3.39 -12.97
N PHE A 213 -1.81 3.29 -11.65
CA PHE A 213 -1.10 4.15 -10.72
C PHE A 213 -0.66 3.35 -9.49
N GLY A 214 0.06 3.98 -8.59
CA GLY A 214 0.54 3.29 -7.39
C GLY A 214 1.74 3.97 -6.79
N GLY A 215 2.58 3.19 -6.12
CA GLY A 215 3.79 3.73 -5.51
C GLY A 215 4.80 2.68 -5.07
N LEU A 216 6.04 3.11 -4.98
CA LEU A 216 7.10 2.36 -4.33
C LEU A 216 6.98 2.56 -2.82
N VAL A 217 6.82 1.46 -2.09
CA VAL A 217 6.64 1.39 -0.64
C VAL A 217 7.75 0.56 0.00
N GLU A 218 7.84 0.63 1.32
CA GLU A 218 8.76 -0.20 2.11
C GLU A 218 7.95 -1.28 2.84
N ALA A 219 8.27 -2.52 2.53
CA ALA A 219 7.69 -3.73 3.09
C ALA A 219 8.56 -4.28 4.23
N PRO A 220 7.98 -5.00 5.20
CA PRO A 220 6.57 -5.40 5.27
C PRO A 220 5.62 -4.22 5.53
N LEU A 221 4.42 -4.33 4.95
CA LEU A 221 3.32 -3.41 5.23
C LEU A 221 2.67 -3.85 6.54
N GLN A 222 2.95 -3.13 7.63
CA GLN A 222 2.59 -3.53 8.99
C GLN A 222 1.38 -2.73 9.48
N PRO A 223 0.17 -3.33 9.52
CA PRO A 223 -1.00 -2.63 10.04
C PRO A 223 -0.79 -2.26 11.52
N THR A 224 -1.18 -1.04 11.87
CA THR A 224 -1.09 -0.52 13.23
C THR A 224 -2.45 0.00 13.69
N SER A 225 -2.82 -0.24 14.95
CA SER A 225 -4.11 0.21 15.50
C SER A 225 -4.22 1.73 15.64
N ALA A 226 -3.09 2.40 15.82
CA ALA A 226 -3.00 3.86 15.78
C ALA A 226 -2.39 4.29 14.44
N LYS A 227 -2.89 5.38 13.85
CA LYS A 227 -2.37 5.93 12.59
C LYS A 227 -0.88 6.26 12.71
N LYS A 228 -0.02 5.37 12.24
CA LYS A 228 1.43 5.51 12.19
C LYS A 228 1.90 5.49 10.75
N TYR A 229 2.71 6.49 10.39
CA TYR A 229 3.38 6.50 9.09
C TYR A 229 4.65 5.64 9.14
N GLN A 230 4.88 4.87 8.08
CA GLN A 230 6.07 4.06 7.85
C GLN A 230 6.68 4.36 6.47
N GLY A 231 7.92 3.90 6.25
CA GLY A 231 8.68 4.09 5.01
C GLY A 231 9.75 5.18 5.10
N SER A 232 10.45 5.36 3.98
CA SER A 232 11.59 6.27 3.85
C SER A 232 11.41 7.25 2.68
N ASN A 233 12.29 8.25 2.59
CA ASN A 233 12.28 9.25 1.51
C ASN A 233 12.63 8.69 0.11
N SER A 234 12.90 7.39 0.01
CA SER A 234 13.16 6.68 -1.24
C SER A 234 11.88 6.22 -1.95
N CYS A 235 10.72 6.31 -1.28
CA CYS A 235 9.41 6.04 -1.87
C CYS A 235 9.06 7.07 -2.96
N PHE A 236 8.05 6.75 -3.78
CA PHE A 236 7.44 7.66 -4.74
C PHE A 236 6.05 7.14 -5.12
N VAL A 237 5.20 8.01 -5.67
CA VAL A 237 3.94 7.61 -6.31
C VAL A 237 3.99 7.87 -7.81
N PHE A 238 3.17 7.16 -8.58
CA PHE A 238 3.16 7.27 -10.03
C PHE A 238 1.75 7.17 -10.61
N THR A 239 1.58 7.63 -11.85
CA THR A 239 0.36 7.45 -12.65
C THR A 239 0.66 7.45 -14.16
N ASN A 240 -0.17 6.75 -14.94
CA ASN A 240 -0.14 6.71 -16.40
C ASN A 240 -1.14 7.67 -17.09
N LEU A 241 -1.84 8.54 -16.35
CA LEU A 241 -2.86 9.42 -16.92
C LEU A 241 -2.32 10.46 -17.91
N HIS A 242 -1.04 10.76 -17.83
CA HIS A 242 -0.37 11.69 -18.73
C HIS A 242 0.30 10.93 -19.88
N SER A 243 0.58 11.63 -20.99
CA SER A 243 1.20 11.02 -22.19
C SER A 243 2.51 10.27 -21.91
N ASN A 244 3.21 10.64 -20.83
CA ASN A 244 4.30 9.86 -20.27
C ASN A 244 4.00 9.56 -18.79
N PRO A 245 4.38 8.37 -18.29
CA PRO A 245 4.28 8.04 -16.87
C PRO A 245 4.83 9.14 -15.98
N SER A 246 4.01 9.66 -15.08
CA SER A 246 4.40 10.71 -14.15
C SER A 246 4.84 10.10 -12.82
N ILE A 247 6.02 10.48 -12.35
CA ILE A 247 6.62 10.00 -11.10
C ILE A 247 6.73 11.18 -10.13
N TYR A 248 6.11 11.08 -8.97
CA TYR A 248 6.15 12.09 -7.92
C TYR A 248 6.99 11.62 -6.74
N ARG A 249 8.09 12.31 -6.48
CA ARG A 249 9.01 12.03 -5.36
C ARG A 249 8.66 12.86 -4.14
N PRO A 250 9.06 12.42 -2.93
CA PRO A 250 8.87 13.19 -1.71
C PRO A 250 9.40 14.62 -1.84
N THR A 251 8.60 15.59 -1.39
CA THR A 251 8.95 17.02 -1.38
C THR A 251 9.94 17.37 -0.26
N GLY A 252 10.02 16.53 0.77
CA GLY A 252 10.74 16.80 2.01
C GLY A 252 9.95 17.67 3.01
N ALA A 253 8.70 18.02 2.72
CA ALA A 253 7.85 18.80 3.64
C ALA A 253 7.44 18.02 4.89
N ASN A 254 7.29 16.69 4.77
CA ASN A 254 6.93 15.78 5.85
C ASN A 254 7.41 14.35 5.52
N ASN A 255 7.21 13.41 6.47
CA ASN A 255 7.54 11.99 6.32
C ASN A 255 6.29 11.10 6.31
N TYR A 256 5.18 11.58 5.73
CA TYR A 256 3.89 10.89 5.74
C TYR A 256 3.74 9.93 4.56
N PHE A 257 4.64 8.94 4.46
CA PHE A 257 4.77 8.11 3.24
C PHE A 257 3.72 7.02 3.10
N THR A 258 3.59 6.12 4.08
CA THR A 258 2.64 5.00 4.02
C THR A 258 1.96 4.81 5.37
N VAL A 259 0.64 4.62 5.37
CA VAL A 259 -0.12 4.20 6.55
C VAL A 259 -0.74 2.85 6.25
N CYS A 260 -0.50 1.89 7.13
CA CYS A 260 -1.16 0.61 7.11
C CYS A 260 -2.10 0.52 8.32
N SER A 261 -3.39 0.36 8.04
CA SER A 261 -4.46 0.14 9.02
C SER A 261 -5.13 -1.20 8.72
N THR A 262 -5.89 -1.75 9.66
CA THR A 262 -6.75 -2.92 9.37
C THR A 262 -7.80 -2.60 8.31
N ASP A 263 -8.22 -1.33 8.25
CA ASP A 263 -9.38 -0.92 7.47
C ASP A 263 -8.99 -0.26 6.13
N TYR A 264 -7.73 0.13 5.97
CA TYR A 264 -7.26 0.81 4.77
C TYR A 264 -5.74 0.81 4.63
N LEU A 265 -5.28 0.96 3.39
CA LEU A 265 -3.89 1.28 3.04
C LEU A 265 -3.86 2.66 2.40
N ALA A 266 -2.94 3.52 2.84
CA ALA A 266 -2.79 4.84 2.26
C ALA A 266 -1.33 5.21 1.99
N LEU A 267 -1.09 5.93 0.89
CA LEU A 267 0.20 6.52 0.52
C LEU A 267 0.10 8.05 0.46
N GLY A 268 1.14 8.73 0.96
CA GLY A 268 1.35 10.18 0.83
C GLY A 268 0.31 11.01 1.55
N GLY A 269 0.62 11.55 2.73
CA GLY A 269 -0.30 12.37 3.52
C GLY A 269 -0.01 13.88 3.48
N GLY A 270 -0.43 14.56 4.56
CA GLY A 270 -0.34 16.01 4.71
C GLY A 270 -1.47 16.71 3.97
N GLY A 271 -2.68 16.64 4.54
CA GLY A 271 -3.93 16.95 3.84
C GLY A 271 -4.65 15.67 3.45
N HIS A 272 -4.76 15.41 2.15
CA HIS A 272 -5.35 14.18 1.62
C HIS A 272 -4.32 13.10 1.39
N PHE A 273 -4.78 11.90 1.02
CA PHE A 273 -3.91 10.81 0.59
C PHE A 273 -3.66 10.86 -0.92
N ALA A 274 -2.41 10.67 -1.34
CA ALA A 274 -2.06 10.48 -2.74
C ALA A 274 -2.76 9.24 -3.30
N LEU A 275 -2.83 8.19 -2.50
CA LEU A 275 -3.58 6.97 -2.77
C LEU A 275 -4.17 6.45 -1.47
N TYR A 276 -5.44 6.09 -1.49
CA TYR A 276 -6.15 5.38 -0.43
C TYR A 276 -6.86 4.16 -1.05
N LEU A 277 -6.80 3.02 -0.36
CA LEU A 277 -7.50 1.79 -0.69
C LEU A 277 -8.21 1.27 0.55
N ASP A 278 -9.45 0.81 0.39
CA ASP A 278 -10.22 0.19 1.47
C ASP A 278 -9.74 -1.23 1.81
N ALA A 279 -10.29 -1.81 2.88
CA ALA A 279 -9.94 -3.14 3.38
C ALA A 279 -10.24 -4.27 2.37
N ASP A 280 -11.27 -4.06 1.55
CA ASP A 280 -11.76 -5.01 0.55
C ASP A 280 -11.11 -4.80 -0.82
N LEU A 281 -10.20 -3.83 -0.99
CA LEU A 281 -9.54 -3.52 -2.25
C LEU A 281 -10.53 -3.37 -3.43
N LEU A 282 -11.72 -2.85 -3.15
CA LEU A 282 -12.79 -2.64 -4.14
C LEU A 282 -12.91 -1.17 -4.51
N SER A 283 -12.62 -0.28 -3.56
CA SER A 283 -12.72 1.15 -3.74
C SER A 283 -11.49 1.87 -3.20
N GLY A 284 -11.24 3.04 -3.76
CA GLY A 284 -10.15 3.88 -3.32
C GLY A 284 -10.41 5.33 -3.65
N SER A 285 -9.51 6.18 -3.14
CA SER A 285 -9.50 7.60 -3.48
C SER A 285 -8.08 8.10 -3.70
N SER A 286 -7.94 9.14 -4.50
CA SER A 286 -6.69 9.80 -4.82
C SER A 286 -6.88 11.31 -4.84
N SER A 287 -5.99 12.03 -4.18
CA SER A 287 -6.00 13.49 -4.15
C SER A 287 -4.57 14.03 -4.01
N ASN A 288 -4.43 15.35 -4.00
CA ASN A 288 -3.16 16.00 -3.77
C ASN A 288 -2.69 15.74 -2.33
N SER A 289 -1.42 15.34 -2.18
CA SER A 289 -0.74 15.20 -0.90
C SER A 289 0.41 16.19 -0.79
N GLU A 290 0.64 16.78 0.38
CA GLU A 290 1.85 17.60 0.62
C GLU A 290 3.14 16.77 0.54
N THR A 291 3.06 15.48 0.89
CA THR A 291 4.23 14.57 0.87
C THR A 291 4.86 14.49 -0.51
N PHE A 292 4.05 14.37 -1.56
CA PHE A 292 4.54 14.19 -2.94
C PHE A 292 4.23 15.37 -3.87
N ASN A 293 3.38 16.30 -3.44
CA ASN A 293 2.79 17.35 -4.28
C ASN A 293 2.26 16.78 -5.61
N ASN A 294 1.62 15.61 -5.54
CA ASN A 294 1.06 14.90 -6.68
C ASN A 294 -0.29 15.49 -7.10
N MET A 295 -0.65 15.30 -8.36
CA MET A 295 -2.05 15.44 -8.79
C MET A 295 -2.82 14.16 -8.46
N CYS A 296 -4.14 14.17 -8.68
CA CYS A 296 -4.94 12.95 -8.64
C CYS A 296 -4.32 11.88 -9.56
N LEU A 297 -4.10 10.68 -9.01
CA LEU A 297 -3.40 9.59 -9.69
C LEU A 297 -4.35 8.73 -10.53
N SER A 298 -5.63 8.75 -10.21
CA SER A 298 -6.75 8.06 -10.90
C SER A 298 -7.55 9.02 -11.78
N HIS A 299 -8.38 8.48 -12.69
CA HIS A 299 -9.23 9.32 -13.56
C HIS A 299 -10.15 10.27 -12.77
N SER A 300 -10.66 9.77 -11.65
CA SER A 300 -11.56 10.49 -10.74
C SER A 300 -11.01 10.43 -9.31
N PRO A 301 -11.28 11.43 -8.44
CA PRO A 301 -10.81 11.44 -7.05
C PRO A 301 -11.25 10.22 -6.24
N ASP A 302 -12.45 9.71 -6.51
CA ASP A 302 -12.93 8.41 -6.01
C ASP A 302 -12.97 7.44 -7.19
N PHE A 303 -12.50 6.21 -6.98
CA PHE A 303 -12.41 5.21 -8.04
C PHE A 303 -12.78 3.82 -7.57
N ALA A 304 -13.31 3.02 -8.49
CA ALA A 304 -13.48 1.59 -8.30
C ALA A 304 -12.22 0.85 -8.75
N VAL A 305 -11.70 -0.02 -7.88
CA VAL A 305 -10.52 -0.84 -8.17
C VAL A 305 -10.91 -1.94 -9.16
N LYS A 306 -10.06 -2.12 -10.18
CA LYS A 306 -10.12 -3.27 -11.09
C LYS A 306 -9.23 -4.39 -10.58
N ASP A 307 -7.94 -4.10 -10.40
CA ASP A 307 -6.94 -5.04 -9.90
C ASP A 307 -5.88 -4.32 -9.07
N VAL A 308 -5.26 -5.05 -8.14
CA VAL A 308 -4.10 -4.61 -7.37
C VAL A 308 -3.00 -5.65 -7.50
N GLU A 309 -1.77 -5.22 -7.71
CA GLU A 309 -0.57 -6.05 -7.68
C GLU A 309 0.44 -5.47 -6.67
N LEU A 310 1.16 -6.36 -5.97
CA LEU A 310 2.30 -6.02 -5.14
C LEU A 310 3.52 -6.79 -5.63
N TRP A 311 4.54 -6.06 -6.07
CA TRP A 311 5.79 -6.62 -6.57
C TRP A 311 6.91 -6.41 -5.54
N GLY A 312 7.61 -7.48 -5.18
CA GLY A 312 8.82 -7.44 -4.36
C GLY A 312 10.06 -7.46 -5.24
N PHE A 313 11.19 -7.01 -4.69
CA PHE A 313 12.46 -6.98 -5.40
C PHE A 313 13.50 -7.86 -4.71
N VAL A 314 14.01 -8.84 -5.44
CA VAL A 314 14.88 -9.88 -4.90
C VAL A 314 16.19 -9.90 -5.68
N TYR A 315 17.31 -10.04 -4.96
CA TYR A 315 18.60 -10.30 -5.60
C TYR A 315 18.54 -11.60 -6.42
N PRO A 316 19.19 -11.65 -7.60
CA PRO A 316 19.21 -12.85 -8.43
C PRO A 316 19.61 -14.13 -7.69
N SER A 317 20.51 -14.03 -6.71
CA SER A 317 20.97 -15.17 -5.89
C SER A 317 19.91 -15.78 -4.97
N LYS A 318 18.84 -15.06 -4.63
CA LYS A 318 17.74 -15.52 -3.77
C LYS A 318 16.43 -15.72 -4.51
N TYR A 319 16.44 -15.51 -5.83
CA TYR A 319 15.23 -15.43 -6.64
C TYR A 319 14.40 -16.72 -6.60
N ASP A 320 15.04 -17.88 -6.84
CA ASP A 320 14.34 -19.17 -6.87
C ASP A 320 13.78 -19.57 -5.50
N GLU A 321 14.50 -19.24 -4.42
CA GLU A 321 14.04 -19.46 -3.03
C GLU A 321 12.78 -18.63 -2.74
N THR A 322 12.79 -17.34 -3.07
CA THR A 322 11.63 -16.46 -2.86
C THR A 322 10.45 -16.88 -3.75
N LEU A 323 10.69 -17.31 -4.99
CA LEU A 323 9.65 -17.86 -5.86
C LEU A 323 9.00 -19.11 -5.28
N ALA A 324 9.80 -20.02 -4.70
CA ALA A 324 9.28 -21.20 -4.04
C ALA A 324 8.38 -20.81 -2.87
N LEU A 325 8.81 -19.88 -2.01
CA LEU A 325 8.00 -19.37 -0.89
C LEU A 325 6.68 -18.74 -1.35
N CYS A 326 6.68 -18.01 -2.47
CA CYS A 326 5.46 -17.41 -3.02
C CYS A 326 4.46 -18.44 -3.56
N ARG A 327 4.94 -19.65 -3.93
CA ARG A 327 4.16 -20.76 -4.49
C ARG A 327 3.68 -21.78 -3.44
N THR A 328 4.37 -21.90 -2.30
CA THR A 328 4.07 -22.92 -1.28
C THR A 328 2.86 -22.60 -0.41
N GLU A 329 2.32 -21.38 -0.49
CA GLU A 329 1.00 -21.10 0.08
C GLU A 329 -0.07 -21.79 -0.79
N LYS A 330 -0.73 -22.81 -0.23
CA LYS A 330 -1.87 -23.48 -0.87
C LYS A 330 -2.84 -22.41 -1.40
N PRO A 331 -3.32 -22.51 -2.65
CA PRO A 331 -4.38 -21.64 -3.13
C PRO A 331 -5.53 -21.75 -2.12
N GLY A 332 -5.82 -20.63 -1.45
CA GLY A 332 -6.93 -20.54 -0.54
C GLY A 332 -8.18 -21.03 -1.26
N ILE A 333 -8.92 -21.90 -0.60
CA ILE A 333 -10.15 -22.50 -1.09
C ILE A 333 -11.16 -21.37 -1.29
N CYS A 334 -11.21 -20.80 -2.49
CA CYS A 334 -12.36 -20.09 -3.01
C CYS A 334 -13.00 -20.99 -4.05
N ARG A 335 -13.82 -21.93 -3.57
CA ARG A 335 -14.87 -22.54 -4.40
C ARG A 335 -16.15 -21.76 -4.13
N TRP A 336 -16.65 -21.10 -5.17
CA TRP A 336 -18.04 -20.65 -5.25
C TRP A 336 -18.98 -21.87 -5.22
#